data_AF-A0A4R0Q4H1-F1
#
_entry.id   AF-A0A4R0Q4H1-F1
#
_cell.length_a   1.000
_cell.length_b   1.000
_cell.length_c   1.000
_cell.angle_alpha   90.00
_cell.angle_beta   90.00
_cell.angle_gamma   90.00
#
_symmetry.space_group_name_H-M   'P 1'
#
loop_
_entity.id
_entity.type
_entity.pdbx_description
1 polymer ?
#
loop_
_entity_poly.entity_id
_entity_poly.type
_entity_poly.pdbx_seq_one_letter_code
_entity_poly.pdbx_strand_id
1 'polypeptide(L)'
;MLYLQITDEEEILAKPMNHKKYSWPIFLFFSCIQVVFGQDSSTREKQYLHFETAVTASGQINEYVKGGISYVYTSGGFIRIKRPDDFTGLVYKTNFKNSSSGGLINTQQKTQAENILNPDVSLYLLPGSEFFIDILEEKSGRQVYRYVIKRPKLIPKINFYKFVNGQRILFHTSSQSAQYGELSLSPTEKTGINAPVRNDFKNLDVAYRFINLSTRKSVSGILQGDIDDLKLEANTAYELRVNYAVQTELSSIISIKVSHHLYRSVSTYVILAIFILIVAFLLVARGLKNKVIRSEKKQQKMEEAAIRLQSLLNPHFTFNALSSIQGLINTYRIDDANHYLQEFSLLLRETLAKSQNVYNRLDQELEMMRIYIRLEALRFNFIWDIEIDAEINTSEIEIPTLIIQPLIENAVKHGISNLGEKGKLLVSCKKGNQDNSFAVIIEDNGIWLDNISVSGYGLSITEERIRAINKLNNEQHLTLKFNKQPGTQAVLTFDNWIDI
;
A
#
# COMPACT_ATOMS: atom_id res chain seq x y z
N MET A 1 1.90 -53.66 0.60
CA MET A 1 1.81 -54.46 -0.64
C MET A 1 2.03 -53.48 -1.78
N LEU A 2 3.30 -53.27 -2.16
CA LEU A 2 3.96 -53.92 -3.31
C LEU A 2 3.34 -53.48 -4.65
N TYR A 3 4.04 -53.06 -5.71
CA TYR A 3 5.42 -52.62 -6.02
C TYR A 3 5.47 -52.56 -7.57
N LEU A 4 6.17 -51.57 -8.14
CA LEU A 4 7.05 -51.67 -9.35
C LEU A 4 6.39 -51.72 -10.75
N GLN A 5 6.99 -51.21 -11.84
CA GLN A 5 8.30 -50.57 -12.14
C GLN A 5 8.15 -49.84 -13.50
N ILE A 6 8.67 -48.61 -13.73
CA ILE A 6 9.92 -48.20 -14.46
C ILE A 6 9.95 -48.73 -15.93
N THR A 7 10.19 -47.96 -17.01
CA THR A 7 11.42 -47.29 -17.53
C THR A 7 11.06 -46.57 -18.86
N ASP A 8 11.45 -45.31 -19.11
CA ASP A 8 12.70 -44.75 -19.72
C ASP A 8 12.39 -44.18 -21.13
N GLU A 9 12.58 -42.86 -21.32
CA GLU A 9 13.69 -42.20 -22.02
C GLU A 9 13.63 -42.33 -23.56
N GLU A 10 13.46 -41.20 -24.26
CA GLU A 10 14.58 -40.58 -24.99
C GLU A 10 14.20 -39.22 -25.58
N GLU A 11 15.20 -38.34 -25.49
CA GLU A 11 15.26 -36.93 -25.80
C GLU A 11 15.88 -36.77 -27.20
N ILE A 12 15.26 -36.02 -28.13
CA ILE A 12 15.99 -35.43 -29.26
C ILE A 12 15.56 -33.98 -29.47
N LEU A 13 16.46 -33.08 -29.10
CA LEU A 13 16.48 -31.64 -29.36
C LEU A 13 17.30 -31.32 -30.64
N ALA A 14 16.99 -30.14 -31.22
CA ALA A 14 17.78 -29.32 -32.17
C ALA A 14 17.75 -29.75 -33.65
N LYS A 15 17.70 -28.87 -34.67
CA LYS A 15 17.81 -27.40 -34.83
C LYS A 15 17.27 -27.05 -36.26
N PRO A 16 17.05 -25.76 -36.61
CA PRO A 16 16.47 -25.33 -37.88
C PRO A 16 17.54 -25.03 -38.95
N MET A 17 17.17 -25.11 -40.23
CA MET A 17 18.02 -24.64 -41.33
C MET A 17 17.23 -23.84 -42.37
N ASN A 18 17.61 -22.57 -42.48
CA ASN A 18 17.26 -21.62 -43.54
C ASN A 18 17.97 -22.01 -44.85
N HIS A 19 17.31 -21.88 -46.01
CA HIS A 19 17.60 -20.80 -46.97
C HIS A 19 16.88 -20.93 -48.33
N LYS A 20 16.46 -19.75 -48.80
CA LYS A 20 16.46 -19.22 -50.19
C LYS A 20 15.27 -19.50 -51.14
N LYS A 21 14.45 -18.43 -51.24
CA LYS A 21 14.11 -17.65 -52.45
C LYS A 21 14.18 -18.37 -53.82
N TYR A 22 13.03 -18.46 -54.48
CA TYR A 22 12.87 -18.13 -55.90
C TYR A 22 11.54 -17.40 -56.12
N SER A 23 11.56 -16.41 -57.00
CA SER A 23 10.47 -15.49 -57.33
C SER A 23 9.87 -15.81 -58.71
N TRP A 24 8.57 -15.50 -58.83
CA TRP A 24 7.88 -14.99 -60.04
C TRP A 24 7.27 -16.01 -61.02
N PRO A 25 6.25 -15.60 -61.82
CA PRO A 25 4.83 -15.86 -61.63
C PRO A 25 4.26 -16.73 -62.78
N ILE A 26 2.94 -17.04 -62.81
CA ILE A 26 2.10 -17.17 -64.03
C ILE A 26 0.70 -17.71 -63.67
N PHE A 27 -0.29 -16.85 -63.94
CA PHE A 27 -1.63 -17.07 -64.47
C PHE A 27 -2.30 -18.46 -64.46
N LEU A 28 -3.52 -18.47 -63.89
CA LEU A 28 -4.78 -19.02 -64.43
C LEU A 28 -4.73 -20.38 -65.15
N PHE A 29 -5.24 -21.43 -64.52
CA PHE A 29 -6.20 -22.41 -65.08
C PHE A 29 -6.63 -23.37 -63.95
N PHE A 30 -7.75 -23.12 -63.29
CA PHE A 30 -8.44 -24.15 -62.49
C PHE A 30 -9.71 -24.55 -63.25
N SER A 31 -9.54 -25.53 -64.12
CA SER A 31 -10.64 -26.34 -64.64
C SER A 31 -11.16 -27.24 -63.53
N CYS A 32 -12.48 -27.40 -63.49
CA CYS A 32 -13.23 -28.37 -62.69
C CYS A 32 -12.51 -29.70 -62.53
N ILE A 33 -12.29 -30.12 -61.28
CA ILE A 33 -12.13 -31.52 -60.91
C ILE A 33 -13.34 -31.88 -60.04
N GLN A 34 -14.35 -32.47 -60.66
CA GLN A 34 -15.31 -33.32 -59.96
C GLN A 34 -14.53 -34.55 -59.49
N VAL A 35 -14.36 -34.70 -58.19
CA VAL A 35 -13.88 -35.95 -57.60
C VAL A 35 -15.03 -36.95 -57.66
N VAL A 36 -15.03 -37.77 -58.71
CA VAL A 36 -15.80 -39.01 -58.78
C VAL A 36 -15.10 -40.01 -57.86
N PHE A 37 -15.65 -40.25 -56.69
CA PHE A 37 -15.29 -41.44 -55.92
C PHE A 37 -15.89 -42.65 -56.62
N GLY A 38 -15.02 -43.44 -57.25
CA GLY A 38 -15.36 -44.76 -57.76
C GLY A 38 -15.81 -45.67 -56.61
N GLN A 39 -17.02 -46.18 -56.70
CA GLN A 39 -17.50 -47.29 -55.90
C GLN A 39 -17.50 -48.54 -56.77
N ASP A 40 -16.83 -49.58 -56.25
CA ASP A 40 -16.85 -50.94 -56.76
C ASP A 40 -18.27 -51.43 -57.06
N SER A 41 -18.40 -52.07 -58.22
CA SER A 41 -19.62 -52.65 -58.76
C SER A 41 -19.92 -54.01 -58.11
N SER A 42 -20.75 -54.04 -57.06
CA SER A 42 -21.48 -55.25 -56.65
C SER A 42 -22.59 -54.98 -55.60
N THR A 43 -23.57 -54.15 -55.96
CA THR A 43 -25.00 -54.13 -55.55
C THR A 43 -25.50 -52.70 -55.59
N ARG A 44 -25.90 -52.21 -56.78
CA ARG A 44 -26.72 -50.98 -56.83
C ARG A 44 -28.06 -51.30 -56.17
N GLU A 45 -28.20 -51.01 -54.89
CA GLU A 45 -29.52 -50.89 -54.26
C GLU A 45 -30.32 -49.88 -55.08
N LYS A 46 -31.52 -50.26 -55.53
CA LYS A 46 -32.37 -49.40 -56.35
C LYS A 46 -32.70 -48.11 -55.58
N GLN A 47 -32.14 -46.98 -56.01
CA GLN A 47 -32.55 -45.66 -55.53
C GLN A 47 -33.82 -45.25 -56.27
N TYR A 48 -34.96 -45.27 -55.58
CA TYR A 48 -36.26 -44.95 -56.15
C TYR A 48 -36.57 -43.44 -56.13
N LEU A 49 -35.80 -42.65 -55.38
CA LEU A 49 -35.90 -41.19 -55.27
C LEU A 49 -34.50 -40.57 -55.16
N HIS A 50 -34.31 -39.38 -55.74
CA HIS A 50 -33.10 -38.58 -55.62
C HIS A 50 -33.39 -37.29 -54.82
N PHE A 51 -32.48 -36.91 -53.93
CA PHE A 51 -32.65 -35.76 -53.04
C PHE A 51 -31.59 -34.69 -53.32
N GLU A 52 -32.04 -33.47 -53.57
CA GLU A 52 -31.18 -32.32 -53.83
C GLU A 52 -31.54 -31.17 -52.88
N THR A 53 -30.58 -30.28 -52.62
CA THR A 53 -30.84 -29.05 -51.88
C THR A 53 -31.50 -28.03 -52.82
N ALA A 54 -32.65 -27.48 -52.41
CA ALA A 54 -33.50 -26.75 -53.35
C ALA A 54 -33.10 -25.28 -53.60
N VAL A 55 -32.46 -24.59 -52.64
CA VAL A 55 -32.37 -23.10 -52.69
C VAL A 55 -31.09 -22.49 -52.07
N THR A 56 -30.24 -23.22 -51.36
CA THR A 56 -29.07 -22.63 -50.67
C THR A 56 -27.80 -23.43 -50.87
N ALA A 57 -26.74 -22.77 -51.36
CA ALA A 57 -25.41 -23.35 -51.59
C ALA A 57 -24.73 -23.90 -50.32
N SER A 58 -25.25 -23.59 -49.13
CA SER A 58 -24.73 -24.03 -47.83
C SER A 58 -25.48 -25.21 -47.21
N GLY A 59 -26.62 -25.63 -47.78
CA GLY A 59 -27.36 -26.81 -47.31
C GLY A 59 -26.61 -28.10 -47.65
N GLN A 60 -26.64 -29.07 -46.73
CA GLN A 60 -26.06 -30.40 -46.90
C GLN A 60 -27.10 -31.48 -46.67
N ILE A 61 -26.99 -32.55 -47.48
CA ILE A 61 -27.79 -33.76 -47.37
C ILE A 61 -26.85 -34.94 -47.16
N ASN A 62 -27.12 -35.74 -46.13
CA ASN A 62 -26.41 -36.99 -45.87
C ASN A 62 -27.39 -38.16 -45.95
N GLU A 63 -27.04 -39.17 -46.74
CA GLU A 63 -27.86 -40.36 -46.92
C GLU A 63 -27.13 -41.60 -46.38
N TYR A 64 -27.86 -42.46 -45.67
CA TYR A 64 -27.36 -43.79 -45.31
C TYR A 64 -28.48 -44.81 -45.30
N VAL A 65 -28.16 -46.06 -45.66
CA VAL A 65 -29.12 -47.16 -45.70
C VAL A 65 -28.91 -48.09 -44.51
N LYS A 66 -29.99 -48.47 -43.83
CA LYS A 66 -29.96 -49.45 -42.74
C LYS A 66 -31.21 -50.34 -42.78
N GLY A 67 -31.02 -51.63 -43.08
CA GLY A 67 -32.09 -52.64 -43.02
C GLY A 67 -33.24 -52.40 -44.01
N GLY A 68 -32.93 -51.99 -45.25
CA GLY A 68 -33.94 -51.71 -46.28
C GLY A 68 -34.68 -50.37 -46.13
N ILE A 69 -34.21 -49.51 -45.23
CA ILE A 69 -34.70 -48.14 -45.03
C ILE A 69 -33.58 -47.16 -45.35
N SER A 70 -33.85 -46.19 -46.23
CA SER A 70 -32.94 -45.07 -46.51
C SER A 70 -33.24 -43.90 -45.57
N TYR A 71 -32.25 -43.45 -44.83
CA TYR A 71 -32.35 -42.25 -44.00
C TYR A 71 -31.67 -41.08 -44.69
N VAL A 72 -32.40 -39.97 -44.83
CA VAL A 72 -31.95 -38.76 -45.51
C VAL A 72 -31.95 -37.62 -44.49
N TYR A 73 -30.78 -37.11 -44.12
CA TYR A 73 -30.65 -36.00 -43.18
C TYR A 73 -30.35 -34.72 -43.94
N THR A 74 -31.17 -33.69 -43.74
CA THR A 74 -30.95 -32.38 -44.33
C THR A 74 -30.69 -31.33 -43.25
N SER A 75 -29.70 -30.48 -43.48
CA SER A 75 -29.44 -29.30 -42.63
C SER A 75 -30.30 -28.09 -43.04
N GLY A 76 -30.69 -28.01 -44.31
CA GLY A 76 -31.52 -26.95 -44.86
C GLY A 76 -33.02 -27.19 -44.66
N GLY A 77 -33.81 -26.13 -44.81
CA GLY A 77 -35.27 -26.21 -44.71
C GLY A 77 -35.94 -26.85 -45.93
N PHE A 78 -35.45 -26.57 -47.13
CA PHE A 78 -36.04 -27.10 -48.37
C PHE A 78 -35.24 -28.27 -48.94
N ILE A 79 -35.93 -29.37 -49.25
CA ILE A 79 -35.39 -30.53 -49.95
C ILE A 79 -36.18 -30.73 -51.24
N ARG A 80 -35.47 -30.89 -52.36
CA ARG A 80 -36.05 -31.22 -53.66
C ARG A 80 -35.99 -32.73 -53.83
N ILE A 81 -37.12 -33.33 -54.15
CA ILE A 81 -37.29 -34.77 -54.30
C ILE A 81 -37.62 -35.03 -55.77
N LYS A 82 -36.72 -35.76 -56.46
CA LYS A 82 -36.90 -36.15 -57.86
C LYS A 82 -37.20 -37.63 -57.96
N ARG A 83 -38.19 -37.97 -58.78
CA ARG A 83 -38.52 -39.35 -59.12
C ARG A 83 -37.86 -39.71 -60.46
N PRO A 84 -37.03 -40.75 -60.53
CA PRO A 84 -36.53 -41.27 -61.81
C PRO A 84 -37.68 -41.85 -62.66
N ASP A 85 -37.64 -41.63 -63.97
CA ASP A 85 -38.69 -42.05 -64.91
C ASP A 85 -38.80 -43.58 -65.09
N ASP A 86 -37.79 -44.34 -64.64
CA ASP A 86 -37.62 -45.78 -64.88
C ASP A 86 -38.56 -46.69 -64.06
N PHE A 87 -39.35 -46.14 -63.13
CA PHE A 87 -40.16 -46.92 -62.18
C PHE A 87 -41.67 -46.71 -62.37
N THR A 88 -42.28 -47.54 -63.22
CA THR A 88 -43.75 -47.63 -63.42
C THR A 88 -44.37 -48.72 -62.54
N GLY A 89 -45.57 -48.50 -61.96
CA GLY A 89 -46.27 -49.50 -61.14
C GLY A 89 -46.03 -49.41 -59.63
N LEU A 90 -45.51 -48.28 -59.14
CA LEU A 90 -45.26 -48.00 -57.72
C LEU A 90 -46.12 -46.85 -57.22
N VAL A 91 -46.66 -46.99 -56.00
CA VAL A 91 -47.43 -45.98 -55.29
C VAL A 91 -46.58 -45.39 -54.16
N TYR A 92 -46.50 -44.06 -54.09
CA TYR A 92 -45.72 -43.34 -53.10
C TYR A 92 -46.66 -42.78 -52.05
N LYS A 93 -46.60 -43.31 -50.83
CA LYS A 93 -47.41 -42.86 -49.70
C LYS A 93 -46.56 -42.07 -48.73
N THR A 94 -47.01 -40.88 -48.36
CA THR A 94 -46.24 -40.00 -47.48
C THR A 94 -46.90 -39.82 -46.13
N ASN A 95 -46.10 -39.84 -45.08
CA ASN A 95 -46.56 -39.62 -43.71
C ASN A 95 -45.65 -38.60 -43.00
N PHE A 96 -46.23 -37.74 -42.17
CA PHE A 96 -45.48 -36.76 -41.37
C PHE A 96 -45.55 -37.15 -39.89
N LYS A 97 -44.40 -37.23 -39.21
CA LYS A 97 -44.34 -37.39 -37.76
C LYS A 97 -43.73 -36.13 -37.16
N ASN A 98 -44.56 -35.31 -36.53
CA ASN A 98 -44.07 -34.17 -35.79
C ASN A 98 -43.64 -34.64 -34.39
N SER A 99 -42.36 -34.50 -34.04
CA SER A 99 -41.81 -34.97 -32.77
C SER A 99 -41.83 -33.93 -31.65
N SER A 100 -42.51 -32.79 -31.85
CA SER A 100 -42.71 -31.79 -30.79
C SER A 100 -44.16 -31.31 -30.75
N SER A 101 -44.85 -31.72 -29.67
CA SER A 101 -46.13 -31.20 -29.17
C SER A 101 -47.36 -31.48 -30.05
N GLY A 102 -48.37 -32.14 -29.49
CA GLY A 102 -49.66 -32.35 -30.17
C GLY A 102 -50.28 -31.03 -30.62
N GLY A 103 -50.42 -30.85 -31.92
CA GLY A 103 -51.01 -29.64 -32.49
C GLY A 103 -50.87 -29.58 -34.01
N LEU A 104 -52.02 -29.70 -34.69
CA LEU A 104 -52.35 -29.21 -36.03
C LEU A 104 -51.29 -29.45 -37.13
N ILE A 105 -51.53 -30.49 -37.94
CA ILE A 105 -50.95 -30.62 -39.28
C ILE A 105 -51.41 -29.38 -40.07
N ASN A 106 -50.48 -28.52 -40.46
CA ASN A 106 -50.80 -27.32 -41.22
C ASN A 106 -51.39 -27.75 -42.59
N THR A 107 -52.54 -27.22 -42.97
CA THR A 107 -53.32 -27.66 -44.16
C THR A 107 -52.46 -27.64 -45.44
N GLN A 108 -51.52 -26.70 -45.56
CA GLN A 108 -50.55 -26.63 -46.67
C GLN A 108 -49.57 -27.81 -46.74
N GLN A 109 -49.13 -28.37 -45.60
CA GLN A 109 -48.23 -29.53 -45.57
C GLN A 109 -48.95 -30.81 -46.00
N LYS A 110 -50.25 -30.91 -45.71
CA LYS A 110 -51.10 -32.02 -46.18
C LYS A 110 -51.29 -31.95 -47.70
N THR A 111 -51.52 -30.76 -48.25
CA THR A 111 -51.62 -30.53 -49.71
C THR A 111 -50.29 -30.75 -50.45
N GLN A 112 -49.14 -30.44 -49.84
CA GLN A 112 -47.81 -30.73 -50.40
C GLN A 112 -47.46 -32.21 -50.36
N ALA A 113 -47.88 -32.94 -49.32
CA ALA A 113 -47.71 -34.38 -49.19
C ALA A 113 -48.53 -35.16 -50.23
N GLU A 114 -49.75 -34.70 -50.54
CA GLU A 114 -50.63 -35.30 -51.57
C GLU A 114 -50.12 -35.06 -53.00
N ASN A 115 -49.23 -34.08 -53.24
CA ASN A 115 -48.72 -33.67 -54.56
C ASN A 115 -47.41 -34.35 -55.01
N ILE A 116 -46.94 -35.40 -54.31
CA ILE A 116 -45.68 -36.12 -54.63
C ILE A 116 -45.80 -37.01 -55.90
N LEU A 117 -46.94 -36.93 -56.59
CA LEU A 117 -47.19 -37.56 -57.90
C LEU A 117 -46.49 -36.85 -59.08
N ASN A 118 -45.99 -35.61 -58.89
CA ASN A 118 -45.16 -34.94 -59.89
C ASN A 118 -43.69 -35.40 -59.79
N PRO A 119 -42.96 -35.51 -60.92
CA PRO A 119 -41.59 -36.02 -60.95
C PRO A 119 -40.57 -35.15 -60.19
N ASP A 120 -40.96 -33.95 -59.76
CA ASP A 120 -40.09 -32.99 -59.08
C ASP A 120 -40.86 -32.13 -58.07
N VAL A 121 -40.64 -32.35 -56.78
CA VAL A 121 -41.35 -31.65 -55.70
C VAL A 121 -40.36 -31.09 -54.68
N SER A 122 -40.58 -29.84 -54.28
CA SER A 122 -39.83 -29.20 -53.18
C SER A 122 -40.65 -29.25 -51.89
N LEU A 123 -40.08 -29.82 -50.84
CA LEU A 123 -40.69 -29.97 -49.52
C LEU A 123 -39.94 -29.10 -48.49
N TYR A 124 -40.68 -28.36 -47.66
CA TYR A 124 -40.12 -27.66 -46.50
C TYR A 124 -40.25 -28.50 -45.23
N LEU A 125 -39.14 -28.74 -44.54
CA LEU A 125 -39.08 -29.47 -43.27
C LEU A 125 -38.78 -28.52 -42.12
N LEU A 126 -39.56 -28.62 -41.04
CA LEU A 126 -39.29 -27.89 -39.79
C LEU A 126 -38.15 -28.55 -38.99
N PRO A 127 -37.40 -27.81 -38.17
CA PRO A 127 -36.41 -28.37 -37.25
C PRO A 127 -36.97 -29.44 -36.32
N GLY A 128 -36.39 -30.64 -36.34
CA GLY A 128 -36.82 -31.80 -35.57
C GLY A 128 -37.97 -32.60 -36.20
N SER A 129 -38.44 -32.22 -37.39
CA SER A 129 -39.47 -32.99 -38.09
C SER A 129 -38.92 -34.24 -38.77
N GLU A 130 -39.76 -35.26 -38.85
CA GLU A 130 -39.50 -36.49 -39.60
C GLU A 130 -40.59 -36.69 -40.64
N PHE A 131 -40.17 -36.97 -41.87
CA PHE A 131 -41.04 -37.24 -43.00
C PHE A 131 -40.74 -38.62 -43.57
N PHE A 132 -41.78 -39.38 -43.88
CA PHE A 132 -41.68 -40.75 -44.34
C PHE A 132 -42.27 -40.85 -45.74
N ILE A 133 -41.57 -41.54 -46.64
CA ILE A 133 -42.08 -41.91 -47.95
C ILE A 133 -42.01 -43.43 -48.06
N ASP A 134 -43.17 -44.05 -48.06
CA ASP A 134 -43.36 -45.49 -48.25
C ASP A 134 -43.64 -45.75 -49.72
N ILE A 135 -42.83 -46.60 -50.32
CA ILE A 135 -42.99 -47.04 -51.71
C ILE A 135 -43.68 -48.39 -51.67
N LEU A 136 -44.88 -48.45 -52.24
CA LEU A 136 -45.74 -49.63 -52.26
C LEU A 136 -45.86 -50.15 -53.69
N GLU A 137 -45.95 -51.47 -53.85
CA GLU A 137 -46.27 -52.09 -55.13
C GLU A 137 -47.76 -51.91 -55.45
N GLU A 138 -48.10 -51.40 -56.63
CA GLU A 138 -49.49 -51.01 -56.99
C GLU A 138 -50.49 -52.18 -56.93
N LYS A 139 -50.06 -53.39 -57.29
CA LYS A 139 -50.94 -54.57 -57.35
C LYS A 139 -51.18 -55.26 -56.01
N SER A 140 -50.18 -55.25 -55.12
CA SER A 140 -50.22 -56.01 -53.86
C SER A 140 -50.36 -55.11 -52.62
N GLY A 141 -50.11 -53.80 -52.76
CA GLY A 141 -50.03 -52.87 -51.64
C GLY A 141 -48.85 -53.15 -50.69
N ARG A 142 -47.96 -54.09 -51.03
CA ARG A 142 -46.81 -54.46 -50.19
C ARG A 142 -45.77 -53.34 -50.23
N GLN A 143 -45.23 -52.98 -49.06
CA GLN A 143 -44.13 -52.03 -48.96
C GLN A 143 -42.85 -52.63 -49.57
N VAL A 144 -42.34 -51.95 -50.60
CA VAL A 144 -41.12 -52.27 -51.32
C VAL A 144 -39.92 -51.56 -50.68
N TYR A 145 -40.11 -50.29 -50.28
CA TYR A 145 -39.02 -49.48 -49.74
C TYR A 145 -39.56 -48.34 -48.86
N ARG A 146 -38.72 -47.81 -47.97
CA ARG A 146 -39.07 -46.66 -47.11
C ARG A 146 -37.92 -45.66 -47.06
N TYR A 147 -38.24 -44.39 -47.30
CA TYR A 147 -37.36 -43.26 -47.02
C TYR A 147 -37.80 -42.56 -45.73
N VAL A 148 -36.84 -42.23 -44.87
CA VAL A 148 -37.04 -41.43 -43.66
C VAL A 148 -36.20 -40.17 -43.78
N ILE A 149 -36.85 -39.07 -44.11
CA ILE A 149 -36.23 -37.75 -44.25
C ILE A 149 -36.32 -37.04 -42.90
N LYS A 150 -35.18 -36.61 -42.36
CA LYS A 150 -35.11 -35.92 -41.07
C LYS A 150 -34.38 -34.60 -41.20
N ARG A 151 -34.93 -33.55 -40.59
CA ARG A 151 -34.21 -32.29 -40.36
C ARG A 151 -33.86 -32.20 -38.87
N PRO A 152 -32.64 -32.51 -38.43
CA PRO A 152 -32.29 -32.45 -37.01
C PRO A 152 -32.31 -31.01 -36.47
N LYS A 153 -32.44 -30.87 -35.14
CA LYS A 153 -32.29 -29.57 -34.47
C LYS A 153 -30.80 -29.27 -34.31
N LEU A 154 -30.28 -28.33 -35.10
CA LEU A 154 -28.88 -27.93 -35.04
C LEU A 154 -28.74 -26.68 -34.15
N ILE A 155 -28.07 -26.82 -33.01
CA ILE A 155 -27.68 -25.71 -32.14
C ILE A 155 -26.15 -25.61 -32.15
N PRO A 156 -25.56 -24.42 -32.44
CA PRO A 156 -24.12 -24.26 -32.46
C PRO A 156 -23.53 -24.32 -31.04
N LYS A 157 -22.43 -25.05 -30.92
CA LYS A 157 -21.61 -25.08 -29.72
C LYS A 157 -20.61 -23.92 -29.82
N ILE A 158 -20.37 -23.21 -28.73
CA ILE A 158 -19.47 -22.06 -28.69
C ILE A 158 -18.51 -22.21 -27.53
N ASN A 159 -17.23 -22.15 -27.85
CA ASN A 159 -16.12 -22.24 -26.92
C ASN A 159 -15.63 -20.83 -26.60
N PHE A 160 -15.56 -20.49 -25.32
CA PHE A 160 -14.96 -19.25 -24.83
C PHE A 160 -13.58 -19.54 -24.27
N TYR A 161 -12.61 -18.75 -24.74
CA TYR A 161 -11.24 -18.84 -24.29
C TYR A 161 -10.73 -17.50 -23.77
N LYS A 162 -9.81 -17.58 -22.83
CA LYS A 162 -9.08 -16.43 -22.30
C LYS A 162 -7.60 -16.57 -22.62
N PHE A 163 -6.95 -15.44 -22.84
CA PHE A 163 -5.50 -15.38 -23.03
C PHE A 163 -4.82 -15.05 -21.70
N VAL A 164 -4.05 -15.99 -21.17
CA VAL A 164 -3.22 -15.79 -19.97
C VAL A 164 -1.78 -16.05 -20.38
N ASN A 165 -0.90 -15.06 -20.24
CA ASN A 165 0.52 -15.14 -20.62
C ASN A 165 0.76 -15.61 -22.07
N GLY A 166 -0.12 -15.22 -23.00
CA GLY A 166 -0.04 -15.60 -24.42
C GLY A 166 -0.54 -17.02 -24.74
N GLN A 167 -0.96 -17.80 -23.74
CA GLN A 167 -1.58 -19.11 -23.94
C GLN A 167 -3.10 -19.01 -23.92
N ARG A 168 -3.74 -19.79 -24.81
CA ARG A 168 -5.20 -19.86 -24.95
C ARG A 168 -5.77 -20.93 -24.00
N ILE A 169 -6.61 -20.50 -23.05
CA ILE A 169 -7.24 -21.39 -22.07
C ILE A 169 -8.75 -21.40 -22.31
N LEU A 170 -9.30 -22.57 -22.68
CA LEU A 170 -10.74 -22.80 -22.72
C LEU A 170 -11.30 -22.75 -21.30
N PHE A 171 -12.25 -21.84 -21.03
CA PHE A 171 -12.83 -21.71 -19.69
C PHE A 171 -14.34 -21.93 -19.67
N HIS A 172 -15.03 -21.78 -20.81
CA HIS A 172 -16.45 -22.07 -20.90
C HIS A 172 -16.82 -22.65 -22.27
N THR A 173 -17.85 -23.46 -22.30
CA THR A 173 -18.35 -24.10 -23.51
C THR A 173 -19.87 -24.16 -23.42
N SER A 174 -20.56 -23.61 -24.42
CA SER A 174 -22.01 -23.63 -24.44
C SER A 174 -22.53 -25.07 -24.56
N SER A 175 -23.59 -25.38 -23.81
CA SER A 175 -24.21 -26.69 -23.85
C SER A 175 -25.00 -26.86 -25.16
N GLN A 176 -24.92 -28.05 -25.76
CA GLN A 176 -25.71 -28.41 -26.96
C GLN A 176 -27.21 -28.57 -26.65
N SER A 177 -27.59 -28.70 -25.38
CA SER A 177 -28.99 -28.90 -24.94
C SER A 177 -29.61 -27.66 -24.28
N ALA A 178 -28.83 -26.65 -23.93
CA ALA A 178 -29.33 -25.42 -23.31
C ALA A 178 -29.35 -24.26 -24.31
N GLN A 179 -30.53 -23.70 -24.56
CA GLN A 179 -30.69 -22.48 -25.37
C GLN A 179 -30.16 -21.23 -24.66
N TYR A 180 -29.89 -21.31 -23.36
CA TYR A 180 -29.49 -20.19 -22.51
C TYR A 180 -28.21 -20.54 -21.72
N GLY A 181 -27.26 -19.62 -21.71
CA GLY A 181 -26.07 -19.67 -20.86
C GLY A 181 -25.78 -18.31 -20.23
N GLU A 182 -25.18 -18.29 -19.04
CA GLU A 182 -24.75 -17.06 -18.37
C GLU A 182 -23.25 -17.11 -18.10
N LEU A 183 -22.55 -16.01 -18.38
CA LEU A 183 -21.12 -15.87 -18.26
C LEU A 183 -20.78 -14.55 -17.56
N SER A 184 -19.99 -14.62 -16.49
CA SER A 184 -19.45 -13.42 -15.82
C SER A 184 -17.97 -13.26 -16.15
N LEU A 185 -17.58 -12.08 -16.62
CA LEU A 185 -16.21 -11.78 -17.05
C LEU A 185 -15.61 -10.59 -16.29
N SER A 186 -14.29 -10.59 -16.17
CA SER A 186 -13.54 -9.45 -15.64
C SER A 186 -13.22 -8.46 -16.78
N PRO A 187 -13.31 -7.14 -16.56
CA PRO A 187 -13.12 -6.13 -17.62
C PRO A 187 -11.70 -6.06 -18.21
N THR A 188 -10.72 -6.75 -17.62
CA THR A 188 -9.32 -6.77 -18.06
C THR A 188 -8.93 -8.01 -18.85
N GLU A 189 -9.80 -9.02 -18.93
CA GLU A 189 -9.49 -10.30 -19.57
C GLU A 189 -9.78 -10.26 -21.07
N LYS A 190 -8.77 -10.47 -21.90
CA LYS A 190 -8.96 -10.70 -23.34
C LYS A 190 -9.68 -12.02 -23.54
N THR A 191 -10.90 -11.93 -24.05
CA THR A 191 -11.81 -13.06 -24.23
C THR A 191 -12.10 -13.25 -25.70
N GLY A 192 -11.97 -14.48 -26.19
CA GLY A 192 -12.30 -14.84 -27.55
C GLY A 192 -13.34 -15.96 -27.65
N ILE A 193 -13.92 -16.12 -28.84
CA ILE A 193 -14.93 -17.16 -29.14
C ILE A 193 -14.57 -17.97 -30.38
N ASN A 194 -14.89 -19.27 -30.35
CA ASN A 194 -14.74 -20.21 -31.46
C ASN A 194 -15.99 -21.10 -31.55
N ALA A 195 -16.38 -21.46 -32.77
CA ALA A 195 -17.37 -22.51 -33.03
C ALA A 195 -16.67 -23.78 -33.54
N PRO A 196 -16.60 -24.87 -32.76
CA PRO A 196 -15.98 -26.11 -33.21
C PRO A 196 -16.75 -26.75 -34.36
N VAL A 197 -16.02 -27.35 -35.31
CA VAL A 197 -16.58 -28.07 -36.45
C VAL A 197 -17.38 -29.28 -35.98
N ARG A 198 -18.55 -29.52 -36.57
CA ARG A 198 -19.35 -30.71 -36.28
C ARG A 198 -18.93 -31.92 -37.12
N ASN A 199 -19.23 -33.11 -36.62
CA ASN A 199 -18.95 -34.37 -37.33
C ASN A 199 -20.08 -34.81 -38.27
N ASP A 200 -21.33 -34.43 -37.97
CA ASP A 200 -22.53 -34.77 -38.73
C ASP A 200 -22.70 -33.91 -40.00
N PHE A 201 -22.48 -32.60 -39.90
CA PHE A 201 -22.47 -31.67 -41.04
C PHE A 201 -21.20 -30.81 -40.98
N LYS A 202 -20.35 -30.91 -41.99
CA LYS A 202 -19.04 -30.23 -42.01
C LYS A 202 -19.17 -28.82 -42.57
N ASN A 203 -18.39 -27.86 -42.07
CA ASN A 203 -18.28 -26.51 -42.64
C ASN A 203 -19.63 -25.75 -42.78
N LEU A 204 -20.55 -25.93 -41.84
CA LEU A 204 -21.74 -25.09 -41.77
C LEU A 204 -21.37 -23.70 -41.25
N ASP A 205 -21.79 -22.66 -41.98
CA ASP A 205 -21.60 -21.28 -41.55
C ASP A 205 -22.36 -20.99 -40.25
N VAL A 206 -21.66 -20.41 -39.28
CA VAL A 206 -22.23 -20.01 -37.98
C VAL A 206 -22.40 -18.49 -37.97
N ALA A 207 -23.64 -18.03 -37.92
CA ALA A 207 -23.97 -16.62 -37.79
C ALA A 207 -24.02 -16.23 -36.31
N TYR A 208 -23.48 -15.05 -35.99
CA TYR A 208 -23.55 -14.47 -34.65
C TYR A 208 -24.18 -13.08 -34.68
N ARG A 209 -24.82 -12.72 -33.57
CA ARG A 209 -25.29 -11.37 -33.27
C ARG A 209 -24.92 -11.03 -31.83
N PHE A 210 -24.07 -10.03 -31.68
CA PHE A 210 -23.57 -9.54 -30.41
C PHE A 210 -24.27 -8.23 -30.06
N ILE A 211 -25.01 -8.19 -28.95
CA ILE A 211 -25.85 -7.05 -28.56
C ILE A 211 -25.33 -6.49 -27.25
N ASN A 212 -25.03 -5.19 -27.21
CA ASN A 212 -24.77 -4.47 -25.98
C ASN A 212 -26.11 -4.05 -25.37
N LEU A 213 -26.46 -4.56 -24.18
CA LEU A 213 -27.76 -4.31 -23.56
C LEU A 213 -27.90 -2.89 -23.00
N SER A 214 -26.78 -2.24 -22.66
CA SER A 214 -26.77 -0.87 -22.14
C SER A 214 -26.94 0.17 -23.25
N THR A 215 -26.32 -0.04 -24.42
CA THR A 215 -26.38 0.90 -25.56
C THR A 215 -27.37 0.49 -26.66
N ARG A 216 -27.91 -0.74 -26.59
CA ARG A 216 -28.72 -1.41 -27.63
C ARG A 216 -28.07 -1.52 -29.00
N LYS A 217 -26.76 -1.25 -29.12
CA LYS A 217 -26.02 -1.47 -30.37
C LYS A 217 -25.80 -2.96 -30.60
N SER A 218 -25.96 -3.41 -31.84
CA SER A 218 -25.73 -4.79 -32.23
C SER A 218 -24.74 -4.91 -33.37
N VAL A 219 -23.83 -5.88 -33.28
CA VAL A 219 -22.91 -6.28 -34.35
C VAL A 219 -23.27 -7.69 -34.77
N SER A 220 -23.44 -7.94 -36.06
CA SER A 220 -23.73 -9.27 -36.60
C SER A 220 -22.77 -9.65 -37.72
N GLY A 221 -22.45 -10.93 -37.84
CA GLY A 221 -21.56 -11.46 -38.87
C GLY A 221 -21.60 -12.98 -38.95
N ILE A 222 -20.77 -13.54 -39.82
CA ILE A 222 -20.52 -14.98 -39.93
C ILE A 222 -19.15 -15.25 -39.30
N LEU A 223 -19.08 -16.24 -38.41
CA LEU A 223 -17.84 -16.71 -37.78
C LEU A 223 -16.97 -17.43 -38.81
N GLN A 224 -16.06 -16.70 -39.46
CA GLN A 224 -15.00 -17.25 -40.30
C GLN A 224 -13.76 -17.52 -39.45
N GLY A 225 -13.83 -18.55 -38.60
CA GLY A 225 -12.76 -18.90 -37.66
C GLY A 225 -12.93 -18.27 -36.27
N ASP A 226 -11.80 -17.98 -35.63
CA ASP A 226 -11.72 -17.59 -34.22
C ASP A 226 -11.77 -16.07 -34.07
N ILE A 227 -12.59 -15.58 -33.13
CA ILE A 227 -12.61 -14.16 -32.76
C ILE A 227 -11.80 -14.03 -31.48
N ASP A 228 -10.56 -13.54 -31.60
CA ASP A 228 -9.60 -13.53 -30.50
C ASP A 228 -9.82 -12.43 -29.45
N ASP A 229 -10.50 -11.35 -29.79
CA ASP A 229 -10.70 -10.24 -28.85
C ASP A 229 -12.10 -9.64 -28.98
N LEU A 230 -12.99 -10.04 -28.06
CA LEU A 230 -14.23 -9.33 -27.83
C LEU A 230 -13.90 -8.07 -27.05
N LYS A 231 -14.01 -6.91 -27.70
CA LYS A 231 -13.90 -5.59 -27.04
C LYS A 231 -15.10 -5.37 -26.13
N LEU A 232 -14.97 -5.80 -24.87
CA LEU A 232 -16.00 -5.72 -23.85
C LEU A 232 -15.77 -4.51 -22.94
N GLU A 233 -16.75 -3.63 -22.85
CA GLU A 233 -16.73 -2.50 -21.90
C GLU A 233 -17.07 -2.97 -20.47
N ALA A 234 -16.38 -2.42 -19.48
CA ALA A 234 -16.64 -2.69 -18.06
C ALA A 234 -18.06 -2.28 -17.65
N ASN A 235 -18.64 -2.97 -16.65
CA ASN A 235 -19.99 -2.69 -16.14
C ASN A 235 -21.09 -2.70 -17.21
N THR A 236 -20.96 -3.57 -18.20
CA THR A 236 -21.91 -3.67 -19.30
C THR A 236 -22.36 -5.11 -19.44
N ALA A 237 -23.64 -5.30 -19.75
CA ALA A 237 -24.20 -6.61 -20.06
C ALA A 237 -24.34 -6.76 -21.57
N TYR A 238 -24.00 -7.94 -22.08
CA TYR A 238 -24.06 -8.29 -23.50
C TYR A 238 -24.88 -9.56 -23.69
N GLU A 239 -25.50 -9.67 -24.85
CA GLU A 239 -26.21 -10.88 -25.28
C GLU A 239 -25.58 -11.34 -26.61
N LEU A 240 -25.00 -12.55 -26.59
CA LEU A 240 -24.46 -13.21 -27.77
C LEU A 240 -25.48 -14.24 -28.26
N ARG A 241 -26.06 -14.00 -29.44
CA ARG A 241 -26.95 -14.95 -30.12
C ARG A 241 -26.18 -15.63 -31.24
N VAL A 242 -26.24 -16.95 -31.30
CA VAL A 242 -25.52 -17.74 -32.32
C VAL A 242 -26.44 -18.79 -32.92
N ASN A 243 -26.45 -18.89 -34.25
CA ASN A 243 -27.26 -19.86 -35.00
C ASN A 243 -26.50 -20.34 -36.25
N TYR A 244 -26.86 -21.48 -36.83
CA TYR A 244 -26.35 -21.85 -38.15
C TYR A 244 -27.04 -21.01 -39.24
N ALA A 245 -26.32 -20.60 -40.27
CA ALA A 245 -26.87 -19.79 -41.36
C ALA A 245 -27.98 -20.53 -42.13
N VAL A 246 -27.87 -21.85 -42.22
CA VAL A 246 -28.88 -22.75 -42.83
C VAL A 246 -30.13 -22.96 -41.96
N GLN A 247 -30.08 -22.58 -40.69
CA GLN A 247 -31.14 -22.81 -39.70
C GLN A 247 -31.21 -21.65 -38.70
N THR A 248 -31.85 -20.56 -39.12
CA THR A 248 -32.02 -19.34 -38.31
C THR A 248 -33.05 -19.48 -37.19
N GLU A 249 -33.90 -20.51 -37.24
CA GLU A 249 -35.00 -20.78 -36.31
C GLU A 249 -34.51 -21.25 -34.92
N LEU A 250 -33.28 -21.77 -34.83
CA LEU A 250 -32.68 -22.24 -33.58
C LEU A 250 -31.42 -21.44 -33.26
N SER A 251 -31.47 -20.67 -32.18
CA SER A 251 -30.31 -19.91 -31.68
C SER A 251 -29.94 -20.32 -30.26
N SER A 252 -28.64 -20.35 -29.98
CA SER A 252 -28.10 -20.34 -28.62
C SER A 252 -27.91 -18.88 -28.16
N ILE A 253 -28.42 -18.55 -26.98
CA ILE A 253 -28.34 -17.21 -26.38
C ILE A 253 -27.43 -17.29 -25.16
N ILE A 254 -26.39 -16.46 -25.13
CA ILE A 254 -25.43 -16.42 -24.03
C ILE A 254 -25.37 -15.00 -23.47
N SER A 255 -25.77 -14.85 -22.21
CA SER A 255 -25.73 -13.58 -21.47
C SER A 255 -24.36 -13.40 -20.85
N ILE A 256 -23.67 -12.32 -21.19
CA ILE A 256 -22.32 -12.00 -20.70
C ILE A 256 -22.39 -10.75 -19.82
N LYS A 257 -22.01 -10.87 -18.56
CA LYS A 257 -21.97 -9.75 -17.60
C LYS A 257 -20.53 -9.38 -17.28
N VAL A 258 -20.13 -8.16 -17.60
CA VAL A 258 -18.78 -7.66 -17.30
C VAL A 258 -18.80 -6.90 -15.98
N SER A 259 -17.98 -7.33 -15.02
CA SER A 259 -17.88 -6.72 -13.69
C SER A 259 -17.27 -5.30 -13.72
N HIS A 260 -17.40 -4.57 -12.61
CA HIS A 260 -16.77 -3.25 -12.47
C HIS A 260 -15.25 -3.36 -12.42
N HIS A 261 -14.56 -2.31 -12.88
CA HIS A 261 -13.14 -2.18 -12.57
C HIS A 261 -12.94 -1.92 -11.07
N LEU A 262 -11.90 -2.52 -10.48
CA LEU A 262 -11.70 -2.52 -9.04
C LEU A 262 -11.54 -1.09 -8.46
N TYR A 263 -11.00 -0.14 -9.24
CA TYR A 263 -10.76 1.24 -8.82
C TYR A 263 -11.97 2.19 -8.92
N ARG A 264 -13.13 1.73 -9.43
CA ARG A 264 -14.42 2.48 -9.36
C ARG A 264 -15.29 2.03 -8.21
N SER A 265 -14.93 0.96 -7.51
CA SER A 265 -15.78 0.45 -6.44
C SER A 265 -15.93 1.53 -5.37
N VAL A 266 -17.15 1.78 -4.91
CA VAL A 266 -17.48 2.75 -3.85
C VAL A 266 -16.62 2.50 -2.60
N SER A 267 -16.30 1.24 -2.31
CA SER A 267 -15.42 0.84 -1.22
C SER A 267 -14.03 1.51 -1.26
N THR A 268 -13.45 1.69 -2.45
CA THR A 268 -12.12 2.31 -2.60
C THR A 268 -12.13 3.78 -2.18
N TYR A 269 -13.17 4.54 -2.56
CA TYR A 269 -13.33 5.93 -2.15
C TYR A 269 -13.57 6.07 -0.64
N VAL A 270 -14.33 5.14 -0.03
CA VAL A 270 -14.55 5.13 1.42
C VAL A 270 -13.24 4.88 2.18
N ILE A 271 -12.44 3.90 1.74
CA ILE A 271 -11.12 3.62 2.35
C ILE A 271 -10.19 4.83 2.22
N LEU A 272 -10.17 5.49 1.07
CA LEU A 272 -9.35 6.69 0.86
C LEU A 272 -9.78 7.85 1.77
N ALA A 273 -11.09 8.07 1.94
CA ALA A 273 -11.61 9.10 2.82
C ALA A 273 -11.24 8.85 4.29
N ILE A 274 -11.35 7.60 4.76
CA ILE A 274 -10.92 7.19 6.11
C ILE A 274 -9.42 7.42 6.30
N PHE A 275 -8.60 7.06 5.30
CA PHE A 275 -7.16 7.28 5.35
C PHE A 275 -6.81 8.77 5.49
N ILE A 276 -7.45 9.64 4.71
CA ILE A 276 -7.26 11.10 4.79
C ILE A 276 -7.65 11.64 6.17
N LEU A 277 -8.78 11.18 6.74
CA LEU A 277 -9.22 11.59 8.07
C LEU A 277 -8.23 11.17 9.17
N ILE A 278 -7.67 9.95 9.09
CA ILE A 278 -6.67 9.47 10.04
C ILE A 278 -5.41 10.34 9.96
N VAL A 279 -4.92 10.63 8.75
CA VAL A 279 -3.74 11.48 8.56
C VAL A 279 -3.99 12.89 9.11
N ALA A 280 -5.14 13.49 8.83
CA ALA A 280 -5.51 14.81 9.36
C ALA A 280 -5.57 14.81 10.90
N PHE A 281 -6.18 13.79 11.51
CA PHE A 281 -6.23 13.63 12.96
C PHE A 281 -4.84 13.54 13.58
N LEU A 282 -3.93 12.74 13.00
CA LEU A 282 -2.56 12.59 13.48
C LEU A 282 -1.75 13.90 13.40
N LEU A 283 -1.96 14.71 12.35
CA LEU A 283 -1.31 16.00 12.20
C LEU A 283 -1.80 17.00 13.26
N VAL A 284 -3.11 17.06 13.51
CA VAL A 284 -3.70 17.92 14.55
C VAL A 284 -3.24 17.50 15.94
N ALA A 285 -3.26 16.21 16.24
CA ALA A 285 -2.80 15.68 17.53
C ALA A 285 -1.32 16.02 17.80
N ARG A 286 -0.45 15.90 16.78
CA ARG A 286 0.95 16.33 16.87
C ARG A 286 1.07 17.83 17.13
N GLY A 287 0.28 18.66 16.45
CA GLY A 287 0.27 20.11 16.65
C GLY A 287 -0.08 20.51 18.09
N LEU A 288 -1.13 19.90 18.66
CA LEU A 288 -1.57 20.15 20.04
C LEU A 288 -0.52 19.72 21.05
N LYS A 289 0.05 18.52 20.90
CA LYS A 289 1.11 18.01 21.79
C LYS A 289 2.32 18.95 21.82
N ASN A 290 2.76 19.42 20.65
CA ASN A 290 3.88 20.35 20.55
C ASN A 290 3.59 21.69 21.23
N LYS A 291 2.35 22.16 21.21
CA LYS A 291 1.95 23.41 21.88
C LYS A 291 2.03 23.27 23.40
N VAL A 292 1.57 22.15 23.96
CA VAL A 292 1.66 21.84 25.40
C VAL A 292 3.11 21.76 25.86
N ILE A 293 3.97 21.01 25.15
CA ILE A 293 5.39 20.90 25.50
C ILE A 293 6.08 22.27 25.45
N ARG A 294 5.72 23.14 24.51
CA ARG A 294 6.27 24.50 24.43
C ARG A 294 5.83 25.37 25.60
N SER A 295 4.58 25.28 26.05
CA SER A 295 4.11 26.02 27.22
C SER A 295 4.78 25.54 28.50
N GLU A 296 4.91 24.22 28.68
CA GLU A 296 5.59 23.62 29.84
C GLU A 296 7.06 24.06 29.90
N LYS A 297 7.79 23.99 28.78
CA LYS A 297 9.18 24.47 28.73
C LYS A 297 9.29 25.96 29.01
N LYS A 298 8.32 26.77 28.56
CA LYS A 298 8.33 28.21 28.84
C LYS A 298 8.10 28.47 30.32
N GLN A 299 7.18 27.74 30.95
CA GLN A 299 6.90 27.85 32.37
C GLN A 299 8.10 27.42 33.21
N GLN A 300 8.73 26.28 32.91
CA GLN A 300 9.95 25.84 33.57
C GLN A 300 11.06 26.88 33.49
N LYS A 301 11.31 27.46 32.30
CA LYS A 301 12.30 28.54 32.14
C LYS A 301 11.97 29.78 32.97
N MET A 302 10.69 30.13 33.11
CA MET A 302 10.27 31.27 33.93
C MET A 302 10.45 30.99 35.42
N GLU A 303 10.12 29.78 35.88
CA GLU A 303 10.33 29.32 37.26
C GLU A 303 11.83 29.27 37.59
N GLU A 304 12.65 28.70 36.71
CA GLU A 304 14.12 28.70 36.84
C GLU A 304 14.70 30.11 36.91
N ALA A 305 14.22 31.02 36.06
CA ALA A 305 14.66 32.43 36.08
C ALA A 305 14.25 33.13 37.38
N ALA A 306 13.04 32.87 37.89
CA ALA A 306 12.56 33.43 39.15
C ALA A 306 13.36 32.90 40.35
N ILE A 307 13.63 31.60 40.41
CA ILE A 307 14.47 30.96 41.43
C ILE A 307 15.89 31.52 41.38
N ARG A 308 16.47 31.67 40.18
CA ARG A 308 17.80 32.26 39.98
C ARG A 308 17.83 33.70 40.51
N LEU A 309 16.82 34.51 40.18
CA LEU A 309 16.70 35.89 40.69
C LEU A 309 16.57 35.95 42.21
N GLN A 310 15.79 35.03 42.81
CA GLN A 310 15.61 34.96 44.25
C GLN A 310 16.88 34.52 44.99
N SER A 311 17.68 33.63 44.40
CA SER A 311 18.95 33.17 44.97
C SER A 311 20.05 34.24 44.97
N LEU A 312 19.96 35.22 44.07
CA LEU A 312 20.95 36.31 43.91
C LEU A 312 20.82 37.40 44.98
N LEU A 313 19.63 37.56 45.54
CA LEU A 313 19.39 38.42 46.69
C LEU A 313 19.32 37.52 47.92
N ASN A 314 20.45 37.13 48.52
CA ASN A 314 20.44 36.41 49.80
C ASN A 314 19.64 37.25 50.81
N PRO A 315 18.38 36.86 51.16
CA PRO A 315 17.50 37.74 51.93
C PRO A 315 18.10 37.99 53.30
N HIS A 316 18.77 36.99 53.85
CA HIS A 316 19.46 37.08 55.13
C HIS A 316 20.62 38.08 55.08
N PHE A 317 21.43 38.11 54.02
CA PHE A 317 22.48 39.13 53.88
C PHE A 317 21.89 40.54 53.79
N THR A 318 20.82 40.71 53.00
CA THR A 318 20.14 42.01 52.84
C THR A 318 19.54 42.51 54.16
N PHE A 319 18.85 41.64 54.91
CA PHE A 319 18.31 41.98 56.23
C PHE A 319 19.42 42.28 57.25
N ASN A 320 20.53 41.54 57.21
CA ASN A 320 21.67 41.79 58.10
C ASN A 320 22.33 43.12 57.80
N ALA A 321 22.57 43.44 56.53
CA ALA A 321 23.13 44.72 56.11
C ALA A 321 22.28 45.89 56.60
N LEU A 322 20.94 45.82 56.41
CA LEU A 322 20.01 46.83 56.92
C LEU A 322 20.04 46.94 58.45
N SER A 323 20.11 45.81 59.16
CA SER A 323 20.18 45.77 60.62
C SER A 323 21.50 46.37 61.14
N SER A 324 22.62 46.11 60.46
CA SER A 324 23.93 46.69 60.78
C SER A 324 23.95 48.20 60.55
N ILE A 325 23.37 48.69 59.45
CA ILE A 325 23.20 50.12 59.20
C ILE A 325 22.37 50.75 60.32
N GLN A 326 21.24 50.13 60.69
CA GLN A 326 20.41 50.61 61.78
C GLN A 326 21.17 50.63 63.13
N GLY A 327 21.98 49.62 63.41
CA GLY A 327 22.82 49.56 64.61
C GLY A 327 23.88 50.67 64.66
N LEU A 328 24.54 50.97 63.54
CA LEU A 328 25.51 52.07 63.44
C LEU A 328 24.85 53.43 63.64
N ILE A 329 23.65 53.63 63.08
CA ILE A 329 22.86 54.85 63.30
C ILE A 329 22.48 54.98 64.79
N ASN A 330 21.99 53.90 65.41
CA ASN A 330 21.57 53.89 66.82
C ASN A 330 22.75 54.12 67.79
N THR A 331 23.98 53.82 67.38
CA THR A 331 25.21 54.04 68.16
C THR A 331 25.91 55.36 67.82
N TYR A 332 25.24 56.26 67.07
CA TYR A 332 25.75 57.56 66.63
C TYR A 332 27.00 57.50 65.74
N ARG A 333 27.28 56.36 65.11
CA ARG A 333 28.37 56.17 64.13
C ARG A 333 27.88 56.43 62.71
N ILE A 334 27.44 57.67 62.46
CA ILE A 334 26.75 58.05 61.21
C ILE A 334 27.66 57.92 59.97
N ASP A 335 28.94 58.28 60.09
CA ASP A 335 29.89 58.18 58.98
C ASP A 335 30.13 56.72 58.57
N ASP A 336 30.27 55.82 59.55
CA ASP A 336 30.41 54.38 59.31
C ASP A 336 29.13 53.79 58.68
N ALA A 337 27.94 54.25 59.10
CA ALA A 337 26.68 53.84 58.50
C ALA A 337 26.57 54.27 57.03
N ASN A 338 26.97 55.50 56.71
CA ASN A 338 26.99 56.02 55.33
C ASN A 338 27.99 55.25 54.46
N HIS A 339 29.19 55.00 54.97
CA HIS A 339 30.20 54.20 54.28
C HIS A 339 29.70 52.77 54.03
N TYR A 340 29.09 52.13 55.04
CA TYR A 340 28.49 50.80 54.90
C TYR A 340 27.40 50.78 53.81
N LEU A 341 26.53 51.79 53.78
CA LEU A 341 25.46 51.90 52.78
C LEU A 341 26.00 52.04 51.35
N GLN A 342 27.09 52.80 51.16
CA GLN A 342 27.73 52.95 49.86
C GLN A 342 28.34 51.63 49.37
N GLU A 343 29.12 50.97 50.22
CA GLU A 343 29.73 49.66 49.93
C GLU A 343 28.67 48.59 49.66
N PHE A 344 27.59 48.57 50.44
CA PHE A 344 26.46 47.66 50.24
C PHE A 344 25.73 47.91 48.92
N SER A 345 25.52 49.18 48.55
CA SER A 345 24.89 49.56 47.27
C SER A 345 25.77 49.17 46.08
N LEU A 346 27.08 49.33 46.20
CA LEU A 346 28.05 48.90 45.20
C LEU A 346 27.98 47.38 45.02
N LEU A 347 28.05 46.62 46.12
CA LEU A 347 27.97 45.16 46.10
C LEU A 347 26.68 44.68 45.41
N LEU A 348 25.52 45.20 45.81
CA LEU A 348 24.23 44.83 45.21
C LEU A 348 24.19 45.09 43.70
N ARG A 349 24.69 46.26 43.26
CA ARG A 349 24.71 46.63 41.84
C ARG A 349 25.62 45.69 41.05
N GLU A 350 26.81 45.39 41.55
CA GLU A 350 27.77 44.50 40.89
C GLU A 350 27.24 43.06 40.82
N THR A 351 26.65 42.53 41.90
CA THR A 351 26.05 41.20 41.92
C THR A 351 24.89 41.09 40.91
N LEU A 352 23.98 42.08 40.88
CA LEU A 352 22.86 42.09 39.94
C LEU A 352 23.31 42.21 38.47
N ALA A 353 24.28 43.09 38.18
CA ALA A 353 24.81 43.28 36.83
C ALA A 353 25.50 42.02 36.29
N LYS A 354 26.28 41.32 37.12
CA LYS A 354 27.13 40.19 36.69
C LYS A 354 26.44 38.83 36.75
N SER A 355 25.34 38.71 37.50
CA SER A 355 24.56 37.48 37.66
C SER A 355 24.02 36.84 36.37
N GLN A 356 23.93 37.62 35.29
CA GLN A 356 23.48 37.14 33.98
C GLN A 356 24.55 36.31 33.26
N ASN A 357 25.83 36.54 33.57
CA ASN A 357 26.95 35.83 32.97
C ASN A 357 27.23 34.52 33.70
N VAL A 358 27.53 33.46 32.94
CA VAL A 358 27.87 32.14 33.49
C VAL A 358 29.28 32.12 34.08
N TYR A 359 30.18 32.87 33.46
CA TYR A 359 31.57 33.07 33.85
C TYR A 359 31.86 34.56 34.04
N ASN A 360 32.81 34.85 34.91
CA ASN A 360 33.27 36.19 35.25
C ASN A 360 34.77 36.18 35.52
N ARG A 361 35.46 37.30 35.27
CA ARG A 361 36.90 37.37 35.52
C ARG A 361 37.22 37.23 37.01
N LEU A 362 38.33 36.55 37.31
CA LEU A 362 38.76 36.27 38.68
C LEU A 362 39.01 37.56 39.47
N ASP A 363 39.61 38.57 38.86
CA ASP A 363 39.80 39.89 39.48
C ASP A 363 38.47 40.53 39.94
N GLN A 364 37.42 40.42 39.12
CA GLN A 364 36.11 40.95 39.44
C GLN A 364 35.41 40.17 40.57
N GLU A 365 35.59 38.86 40.63
CA GLU A 365 35.10 38.03 41.74
C GLU A 365 35.85 38.33 43.04
N LEU A 366 37.18 38.52 42.99
CA LEU A 366 37.99 38.91 44.14
C LEU A 366 37.63 40.30 44.66
N GLU A 367 37.32 41.25 43.79
CA GLU A 367 36.91 42.59 44.21
C GLU A 367 35.52 42.58 44.87
N MET A 368 34.58 41.84 44.30
CA MET A 368 33.26 41.64 44.91
C MET A 368 33.38 40.96 46.29
N MET A 369 34.28 39.99 46.41
CA MET A 369 34.60 39.33 47.67
C MET A 369 35.23 40.31 48.68
N ARG A 370 36.14 41.18 48.24
CA ARG A 370 36.77 42.20 49.10
C ARG A 370 35.72 43.11 49.72
N ILE A 371 34.78 43.60 48.91
CA ILE A 371 33.66 44.44 49.38
C ILE A 371 32.82 43.67 50.41
N TYR A 372 32.49 42.40 50.13
CA TYR A 372 31.75 41.55 51.06
C TYR A 372 32.47 41.34 52.40
N ILE A 373 33.75 40.95 52.38
CA ILE A 373 34.56 40.73 53.59
C ILE A 373 34.65 42.03 54.40
N ARG A 374 34.83 43.17 53.73
CA ARG A 374 34.89 44.49 54.39
C ARG A 374 33.59 44.82 55.13
N LEU A 375 32.43 44.56 54.51
CA LEU A 375 31.12 44.76 55.14
C LEU A 375 30.94 43.85 56.36
N GLU A 376 31.31 42.58 56.27
CA GLU A 376 31.21 41.67 57.40
C GLU A 376 32.25 41.98 58.50
N ALA A 377 33.45 42.46 58.14
CA ALA A 377 34.47 42.89 59.09
C ALA A 377 34.03 44.12 59.88
N LEU A 378 33.30 45.06 59.26
CA LEU A 378 32.69 46.20 59.97
C LEU A 378 31.66 45.76 61.03
N ARG A 379 31.02 44.60 60.80
CA ARG A 379 29.96 44.06 61.67
C ARG A 379 30.51 43.18 62.79
N PHE A 380 31.45 42.30 62.49
CA PHE A 380 31.99 41.31 63.43
C PHE A 380 33.38 41.65 63.98
N ASN A 381 34.01 42.71 63.48
CA ASN A 381 35.30 43.25 63.93
C ASN A 381 36.45 42.24 63.88
N PHE A 382 36.67 41.58 62.73
CA PHE A 382 37.76 40.63 62.52
C PHE A 382 38.84 41.17 61.58
N ILE A 383 40.03 40.56 61.58
CA ILE A 383 41.15 40.92 60.72
C ILE A 383 41.15 40.02 59.49
N TRP A 384 41.41 40.57 58.31
CA TRP A 384 41.46 39.81 57.08
C TRP A 384 42.57 40.27 56.14
N ASP A 385 43.01 39.36 55.27
CA ASP A 385 43.96 39.66 54.19
C ASP A 385 43.65 38.85 52.92
N ILE A 386 44.08 39.36 51.77
CA ILE A 386 43.95 38.70 50.46
C ILE A 386 45.31 38.68 49.79
N GLU A 387 45.87 37.49 49.64
CA GLU A 387 47.14 37.24 48.97
C GLU A 387 46.91 36.65 47.57
N ILE A 388 47.57 37.21 46.56
CA ILE A 388 47.49 36.71 45.19
C ILE A 388 48.91 36.43 44.74
N ASP A 389 49.15 35.20 44.30
CA ASP A 389 50.42 34.78 43.75
C ASP A 389 50.75 35.56 42.47
N ALA A 390 52.00 36.01 42.32
CA ALA A 390 52.42 36.88 41.22
C ALA A 390 52.33 36.18 39.85
N GLU A 391 52.36 34.84 39.83
CA GLU A 391 52.20 34.03 38.63
C GLU A 391 50.74 33.95 38.14
N ILE A 392 49.76 34.45 38.91
CA ILE A 392 48.35 34.40 38.54
C ILE A 392 47.92 35.74 37.94
N ASN A 393 47.69 35.74 36.62
CA ASN A 393 47.04 36.87 35.97
C ASN A 393 45.52 36.83 36.15
N THR A 394 45.04 37.40 37.26
CA THR A 394 43.61 37.42 37.61
C THR A 394 42.72 38.14 36.58
N SER A 395 43.30 38.94 35.69
CA SER A 395 42.59 39.65 34.62
C SER A 395 42.25 38.78 33.41
N GLU A 396 42.95 37.67 33.22
CA GLU A 396 42.82 36.78 32.06
C GLU A 396 42.08 35.47 32.40
N ILE A 397 41.88 35.19 33.69
CA ILE A 397 41.22 33.97 34.15
C ILE A 397 39.72 34.22 34.33
N GLU A 398 38.89 33.42 33.66
CA GLU A 398 37.44 33.41 33.86
C GLU A 398 37.01 32.23 34.74
N ILE A 399 36.28 32.53 35.82
CA ILE A 399 35.72 31.53 36.73
C ILE A 399 34.19 31.61 36.77
N PRO A 400 33.49 30.53 37.16
CA PRO A 400 32.05 30.57 37.36
C PRO A 400 31.65 31.68 38.35
N THR A 401 30.75 32.57 37.94
CA THR A 401 30.34 33.76 38.72
C THR A 401 29.83 33.38 40.11
N LEU A 402 30.20 34.08 41.18
CA LEU A 402 29.73 33.82 42.56
C LEU A 402 30.09 32.44 43.14
N ILE A 403 31.10 31.74 42.63
CA ILE A 403 31.47 30.41 43.15
C ILE A 403 32.24 30.49 44.48
N ILE A 404 32.96 31.58 44.73
CA ILE A 404 33.79 31.75 45.92
C ILE A 404 33.01 32.33 47.11
N GLN A 405 32.02 33.18 46.83
CA GLN A 405 31.25 33.90 47.86
C GLN A 405 30.64 32.99 48.95
N PRO A 406 30.04 31.83 48.65
CA PRO A 406 29.47 30.96 49.69
C PRO A 406 30.50 30.41 50.67
N LEU A 407 31.75 30.23 50.22
CA LEU A 407 32.85 29.75 51.05
C LEU A 407 33.27 30.81 52.08
N ILE A 408 33.30 32.07 51.66
CA ILE A 408 33.57 33.23 52.52
C ILE A 408 32.42 33.45 53.50
N GLU A 409 31.16 33.37 53.04
CA GLU A 409 29.99 33.45 53.92
C GLU A 409 30.08 32.38 55.01
N ASN A 410 30.48 31.16 54.66
CA ASN A 410 30.67 30.08 55.62
C ASN A 410 31.79 30.38 56.62
N ALA A 411 32.97 30.80 56.16
CA ALA A 411 34.12 31.11 57.02
C ALA A 411 33.81 32.25 58.01
N VAL A 412 33.16 33.31 57.55
CA VAL A 412 32.77 34.45 58.39
C VAL A 412 31.68 34.07 59.39
N LYS A 413 30.55 33.54 58.91
CA LYS A 413 29.35 33.34 59.73
C LYS A 413 29.51 32.20 60.73
N HIS A 414 30.19 31.13 60.34
CA HIS A 414 30.30 29.92 61.16
C HIS A 414 31.68 29.78 61.80
N GLY A 415 32.74 30.24 61.13
CA GLY A 415 34.09 30.19 61.67
C GLY A 415 34.35 31.28 62.71
N ILE A 416 34.24 32.55 62.31
CA ILE A 416 34.87 33.66 63.06
C ILE A 416 33.92 34.71 63.64
N SER A 417 32.61 34.65 63.38
CA SER A 417 31.64 35.68 63.80
C SER A 417 31.63 35.98 65.31
N ASN A 418 32.02 35.01 66.14
CA ASN A 418 32.00 35.10 67.60
C ASN A 418 33.38 35.42 68.20
N LEU A 419 34.42 35.58 67.37
CA LEU A 419 35.81 35.77 67.83
C LEU A 419 36.22 37.25 67.94
N GLY A 420 35.46 38.16 67.34
CA GLY A 420 35.82 39.58 67.31
C GLY A 420 37.21 39.79 66.70
N GLU A 421 38.04 40.61 67.35
CA GLU A 421 39.40 40.95 66.89
C GLU A 421 40.36 39.75 66.88
N LYS A 422 40.00 38.66 67.56
CA LYS A 422 40.76 37.40 67.50
C LYS A 422 40.47 36.61 66.23
N GLY A 423 39.39 36.93 65.51
CA GLY A 423 39.03 36.31 64.25
C GLY A 423 39.99 36.74 63.14
N LYS A 424 40.47 35.76 62.38
CA LYS A 424 41.37 35.95 61.24
C LYS A 424 40.83 35.21 60.03
N LEU A 425 40.76 35.90 58.90
CA LEU A 425 40.40 35.35 57.59
C LEU A 425 41.52 35.62 56.59
N LEU A 426 42.09 34.59 55.99
CA LEU A 426 43.08 34.72 54.92
C LEU A 426 42.51 34.11 53.65
N VAL A 427 42.51 34.87 52.56
CA VAL A 427 42.18 34.36 51.22
C VAL A 427 43.45 34.35 50.40
N SER A 428 43.84 33.21 49.84
CA SER A 428 45.00 33.10 48.97
C SER A 428 44.61 32.54 47.60
N CYS A 429 45.06 33.19 46.54
CA CYS A 429 45.07 32.60 45.20
C CYS A 429 46.49 32.09 44.92
N LYS A 430 46.66 30.77 44.78
CA LYS A 430 47.98 30.14 44.57
C LYS A 430 47.97 29.27 43.32
N LYS A 431 49.09 29.23 42.60
CA LYS A 431 49.25 28.31 41.47
C LYS A 431 49.09 26.86 41.96
N GLY A 432 48.45 26.05 41.14
CA GLY A 432 48.17 24.66 41.45
C GLY A 432 49.40 23.77 41.22
N ASN A 433 49.28 22.50 41.58
CA ASN A 433 50.35 21.52 41.39
C ASN A 433 50.56 21.12 39.92
N GLN A 434 49.62 21.47 39.04
CA GLN A 434 49.71 21.26 37.59
C GLN A 434 49.91 22.62 36.92
N ASP A 435 50.61 22.65 35.80
CA ASP A 435 50.98 23.92 35.15
C ASP A 435 49.74 24.75 34.75
N ASN A 436 48.62 24.10 34.40
CA ASN A 436 47.37 24.76 33.99
C ASN A 436 46.33 24.90 35.12
N SER A 437 46.71 24.75 36.40
CA SER A 437 45.77 24.82 37.52
C SER A 437 46.11 25.92 38.52
N PHE A 438 45.09 26.37 39.24
CA PHE A 438 45.23 27.26 40.39
C PHE A 438 44.22 26.91 41.47
N ALA A 439 44.45 27.40 42.68
CA ALA A 439 43.58 27.19 43.82
C ALA A 439 43.25 28.52 44.51
N VAL A 440 41.99 28.66 44.90
CA VAL A 440 41.54 29.67 45.86
C VAL A 440 41.40 28.98 47.21
N ILE A 441 42.15 29.48 48.18
CA ILE A 441 42.25 28.92 49.53
C ILE A 441 41.66 29.95 50.49
N ILE A 442 40.73 29.53 51.32
CA ILE A 442 40.09 30.36 52.34
C ILE A 442 40.39 29.73 53.69
N GLU A 443 41.12 30.44 54.53
CA GLU A 443 41.55 30.00 55.85
C GLU A 443 40.94 30.88 56.93
N ASP A 444 40.33 30.24 57.92
CA ASP A 444 39.87 30.90 59.14
C ASP A 444 40.38 30.18 60.38
N ASN A 445 40.54 30.93 61.47
CA ASN A 445 40.96 30.41 62.77
C ASN A 445 39.78 30.06 63.70
N GLY A 446 38.60 29.82 63.10
CA GLY A 446 37.36 29.49 63.77
C GLY A 446 37.23 28.02 64.18
N ILE A 447 36.04 27.65 64.63
CA ILE A 447 35.71 26.27 64.98
C ILE A 447 34.83 25.69 63.86
N TRP A 448 35.25 24.58 63.28
CA TRP A 448 34.39 23.82 62.36
C TRP A 448 33.27 23.11 63.15
N LEU A 449 32.02 23.50 62.90
CA LEU A 449 30.86 22.90 63.55
C LEU A 449 30.35 21.70 62.72
N ASP A 450 30.80 20.48 63.06
CA ASP A 450 30.36 19.23 62.41
C ASP A 450 28.87 18.89 62.63
N ASN A 451 28.23 19.49 63.64
CA ASN A 451 26.96 19.03 64.18
C ASN A 451 25.76 19.96 63.96
N ILE A 452 25.84 20.90 63.01
CA ILE A 452 24.62 21.55 62.52
C ILE A 452 24.07 20.67 61.41
N SER A 453 22.96 19.98 61.70
CA SER A 453 22.11 19.18 60.80
C SER A 453 21.53 19.93 59.59
N VAL A 454 22.11 21.09 59.29
CA VAL A 454 21.91 21.92 58.13
C VAL A 454 23.33 22.25 57.67
N SER A 455 23.93 21.41 56.81
CA SER A 455 24.95 21.95 55.91
C SER A 455 24.27 23.15 55.25
N GLY A 456 24.79 24.36 55.50
CA GLY A 456 24.08 25.58 55.10
C GLY A 456 23.66 25.45 53.64
N TYR A 457 22.40 25.79 53.32
CA TYR A 457 21.87 25.73 51.95
C TYR A 457 22.89 26.24 50.91
N GLY A 458 23.73 27.23 51.26
CA GLY A 458 24.81 27.73 50.42
C GLY A 458 25.92 26.71 50.05
N LEU A 459 26.42 25.88 50.96
CA LEU A 459 27.50 24.93 50.66
C LEU A 459 27.00 23.74 49.82
N SER A 460 25.81 23.21 50.13
CA SER A 460 25.22 22.13 49.34
C SER A 460 24.87 22.57 47.91
N ILE A 461 24.37 23.80 47.75
CA ILE A 461 24.18 24.43 46.43
C ILE A 461 25.52 24.62 45.71
N THR A 462 26.58 25.00 46.42
CA THR A 462 27.91 25.16 45.83
C THR A 462 28.45 23.83 45.32
N GLU A 463 28.31 22.74 46.07
CA GLU A 463 28.70 21.40 45.62
C GLU A 463 27.87 20.91 44.43
N GLU A 464 26.55 21.15 44.42
CA GLU A 464 25.69 20.80 43.29
C GLU A 464 26.08 21.58 42.03
N ARG A 465 26.43 22.87 42.20
CA ARG A 465 26.89 23.73 41.12
C ARG A 465 28.24 23.27 40.56
N ILE A 466 29.19 22.90 41.42
CA ILE A 466 30.48 22.30 41.00
C ILE A 466 30.24 21.02 40.19
N ARG A 467 29.35 20.13 40.67
CA ARG A 467 28.99 18.90 39.93
C ARG A 467 28.37 19.20 38.56
N ALA A 468 27.51 20.21 38.48
CA ALA A 468 26.89 20.61 37.21
C ALA A 468 27.93 21.16 36.22
N ILE A 469 28.89 21.98 36.69
CA ILE A 469 29.95 22.54 35.85
C ILE A 469 30.87 21.43 35.32
N ASN A 470 31.33 20.53 36.19
CA ASN A 470 32.19 19.41 35.79
C ASN A 470 31.51 18.45 34.81
N LYS A 471 30.17 18.36 34.83
CA LYS A 471 29.42 17.54 33.85
C LYS A 471 29.30 18.21 32.49
N LEU A 472 29.32 19.54 32.44
CA LEU A 472 29.20 20.32 31.21
C LEU A 472 30.55 20.49 30.51
N ASN A 473 31.66 20.50 31.26
CA ASN A 473 32.99 20.70 30.72
C ASN A 473 33.92 19.51 31.03
N ASN A 474 34.36 18.81 29.99
CA ASN A 474 35.21 17.61 30.14
C ASN A 474 36.70 17.95 30.34
N GLU A 475 37.14 19.15 29.97
CA GLU A 475 38.55 19.54 30.03
C GLU A 475 38.88 20.29 31.31
N GLN A 476 37.94 21.08 31.84
CA GLN A 476 38.12 21.90 33.04
C GLN A 476 37.37 21.28 34.23
N HIS A 477 38.06 21.00 35.35
CA HIS A 477 37.46 20.38 36.55
C HIS A 477 37.63 21.21 37.84
N LEU A 478 36.53 21.42 38.55
CA LEU A 478 36.51 22.08 39.86
C LEU A 478 36.47 21.03 40.99
N THR A 479 37.31 21.21 41.99
CA THR A 479 37.32 20.36 43.20
C THR A 479 37.29 21.23 44.44
N LEU A 480 36.33 20.97 45.35
CA LEU A 480 36.26 21.62 46.66
C LEU A 480 36.65 20.63 47.76
N LYS A 481 37.61 21.01 48.60
CA LYS A 481 38.04 20.22 49.77
C LYS A 481 38.06 21.09 51.02
N PHE A 482 37.70 20.50 52.15
CA PHE A 482 37.80 21.15 53.46
C PHE A 482 38.83 20.43 54.32
N ASN A 483 39.82 21.17 54.81
CA ASN A 483 40.80 20.70 55.77
C ASN A 483 40.44 21.25 57.16
N LYS A 484 40.24 20.34 58.11
CA LYS A 484 39.84 20.63 59.49
C LYS A 484 41.06 20.47 60.41
N GLN A 485 41.92 21.49 60.42
CA GLN A 485 43.05 21.64 61.37
C GLN A 485 42.55 22.55 62.52
N PRO A 486 43.32 23.05 63.51
CA PRO A 486 42.81 24.15 64.35
C PRO A 486 42.45 25.35 63.44
N GLY A 487 41.15 25.53 63.16
CA GLY A 487 40.63 26.39 62.09
C GLY A 487 39.88 25.63 61.00
N THR A 488 39.43 26.33 59.97
CA THR A 488 38.88 25.73 58.75
C THR A 488 39.64 26.25 57.54
N GLN A 489 40.06 25.34 56.67
CA GLN A 489 40.61 25.70 55.36
C GLN A 489 39.73 25.11 54.26
N ALA A 490 39.11 25.95 53.44
CA ALA A 490 38.41 25.56 52.22
C ALA A 490 39.32 25.78 51.02
N VAL A 491 39.57 24.72 50.24
CA VAL A 491 40.42 24.74 49.04
C VAL A 491 39.55 24.46 47.83
N LEU A 492 39.38 25.46 46.98
CA LEU A 492 38.72 25.35 45.68
C LEU A 492 39.79 25.32 44.58
N THR A 493 39.98 24.15 43.99
CA THR A 493 40.95 23.92 42.91
C THR A 493 40.28 23.99 41.55
N PHE A 494 40.91 24.70 40.63
CA PHE A 494 40.51 24.87 39.24
C PHE A 494 41.56 24.19 38.35
N ASP A 495 41.26 22.98 37.88
CA ASP A 495 42.14 22.20 37.02
C ASP A 495 41.91 22.52 35.54
N ASN A 496 42.99 22.80 34.79
CA ASN A 496 42.99 23.23 33.38
C ASN A 496 42.25 24.56 33.11
N TRP A 497 42.43 25.54 33.98
CA TRP A 497 41.79 26.86 33.87
C TRP A 497 42.73 27.99 33.42
N ILE A 498 44.02 27.72 33.35
CA ILE A 498 45.03 28.65 32.87
C ILE A 498 45.52 28.12 31.52
N ASP A 499 45.40 28.93 30.48
CA ASP A 499 46.06 28.69 29.20
C ASP A 499 47.51 29.18 29.31
N ILE A 500 48.48 28.30 29.05
CA ILE A 500 49.91 28.63 29.01
C ILE A 500 50.32 29.10 27.63
#